data_AF-A0AAN8NNA9-F1
#
_entry.id   AF-A0AAN8NNA9-F1
#
_cell.length_a   1.000
_cell.length_b   1.000
_cell.length_c   1.000
_cell.angle_alpha   90.00
_cell.angle_beta   90.00
_cell.angle_gamma   90.00
#
_symmetry.space_group_name_H-M   'P 1'
#
loop_
_entity.id
_entity.type
_entity.pdbx_description
1 polymer ?
#
loop_
_entity_poly.entity_id
_entity_poly.type
_entity_poly.pdbx_seq_one_letter_code
_entity_poly.pdbx_strand_id
1 'polypeptide(L)' 'NNVLPSGEKTREGSSITIEQTTRHQAGTYLCTASNGVGEPAIQSINLHVLCKLQLNLQNFSLLPAQKHGGYYSRRISGSS' A
#
# COMPACT_ATOMS: atom_id res chain seq x y z
N ASN A 1 -3.15 -10.70 7.79
CA ASN A 1 -4.06 -10.48 8.93
C ASN A 1 -5.31 -9.82 8.34
N ASN A 2 -6.47 -10.47 8.40
CA ASN A 2 -7.69 -10.03 7.69
C ASN A 2 -8.49 -9.06 8.56
N VAL A 3 -7.86 -7.96 8.95
CA VAL A 3 -8.46 -6.91 9.77
C VAL A 3 -8.48 -5.59 9.00
N LEU A 4 -9.51 -4.80 9.24
CA LEU A 4 -9.63 -3.43 8.75
C LEU A 4 -8.52 -2.56 9.34
N PRO A 5 -8.22 -1.40 8.73
CA PRO A 5 -7.25 -0.44 9.24
C PRO A 5 -7.52 0.04 10.68
N SER A 6 -8.78 -0.04 11.16
CA SER A 6 -9.16 0.23 12.56
C SER A 6 -8.78 -0.89 13.53
N GLY A 7 -8.34 -2.06 13.04
CA GLY A 7 -8.05 -3.26 13.82
C GLY A 7 -9.24 -4.22 13.95
N GLU A 8 -10.45 -3.81 13.58
CA GLU A 8 -11.65 -4.63 13.61
C GLU A 8 -11.71 -5.61 12.42
N LYS A 9 -12.45 -6.71 12.54
CA LYS A 9 -12.66 -7.63 11.40
C LYS A 9 -13.69 -7.11 10.40
N THR A 10 -14.71 -6.41 10.90
CA THR A 10 -15.85 -5.89 10.13
C THR A 10 -16.30 -4.57 10.75
N ARG A 11 -16.95 -3.72 9.95
CA ARG A 11 -17.53 -2.45 10.40
C ARG A 11 -18.87 -2.25 9.70
N GLU A 12 -19.90 -1.92 10.49
CA GLU A 12 -21.22 -1.59 9.98
C GLU A 12 -21.26 -0.17 9.40
N GLY A 13 -22.00 0.00 8.31
CA GLY A 13 -22.20 1.28 7.64
C GLY A 13 -22.06 1.21 6.13
N SER A 14 -22.41 2.31 5.46
CA SER A 14 -22.31 2.44 4.00
C SER A 14 -20.92 2.91 3.54
N SER A 15 -20.06 3.35 4.45
CA SER A 15 -18.72 3.84 4.15
C SER A 15 -17.73 3.57 5.27
N ILE A 16 -16.46 3.48 4.89
CA ILE A 16 -15.32 3.48 5.80
C ILE A 16 -14.36 4.60 5.39
N THR A 17 -13.76 5.25 6.37
CA THR A 17 -12.74 6.27 6.15
C THR A 17 -11.41 5.74 6.64
N ILE A 18 -10.39 5.78 5.77
CA ILE A 18 -9.03 5.36 6.10
C ILE A 18 -8.19 6.64 6.18
N GLU A 19 -7.90 7.08 7.40
CA GLU A 19 -7.05 8.25 7.63
C GLU A 19 -5.57 7.89 7.54
N GLN A 20 -4.74 8.87 7.16
CA GLN A 20 -3.27 8.76 7.09
C GLN A 20 -2.82 7.49 6.37
N THR A 21 -3.18 7.37 5.09
CA THR A 21 -3.01 6.13 4.34
C THR A 21 -1.55 5.67 4.28
N THR A 22 -1.32 4.39 4.56
CA THR A 22 0.01 3.76 4.43
C THR A 22 -0.05 2.59 3.47
N ARG A 23 1.10 2.21 2.89
CA ARG A 23 1.20 1.06 1.97
C ARG A 23 0.66 -0.25 2.56
N HIS A 24 0.64 -0.37 3.88
CA HIS A 24 0.19 -1.57 4.58
C HIS A 24 -1.34 -1.71 4.61
N GLN A 25 -2.08 -0.66 4.26
CA GLN A 25 -3.53 -0.68 4.18
C GLN A 25 -4.03 -1.02 2.76
N ALA A 26 -3.13 -1.17 1.78
CA ALA A 26 -3.48 -1.66 0.46
C ALA A 26 -3.97 -3.12 0.52
N GLY A 27 -4.94 -3.47 -0.31
CA GLY A 27 -5.51 -4.81 -0.33
C GLY A 27 -6.96 -4.85 -0.81
N THR A 28 -7.56 -6.02 -0.72
CA THR A 28 -8.97 -6.24 -1.08
C THR A 28 -9.87 -6.11 0.13
N TYR A 29 -10.84 -5.20 0.03
CA TYR A 29 -11.90 -4.99 1.01
C TYR A 29 -13.18 -5.61 0.49
N LEU A 30 -13.98 -6.18 1.39
CA LEU A 30 -15.29 -6.75 1.07
C LEU A 30 -16.38 -5.87 1.67
N CYS A 31 -17.31 -5.42 0.82
CA CYS A 31 -18.56 -4.83 1.25
C CYS A 31 -19.63 -5.92 1.24
N THR A 32 -20.31 -6.12 2.36
CA THR A 32 -21.40 -7.08 2.50
C THR A 32 -22.68 -6.32 2.81
N ALA A 33 -23.70 -6.50 1.99
CA ALA A 33 -25.02 -5.89 2.18
C ALA A 33 -26.07 -6.99 2.37
N SER A 34 -26.81 -6.92 3.48
CA SER A 34 -27.85 -7.88 3.83
C SER A 34 -29.17 -7.16 4.07
N ASN A 35 -30.26 -7.70 3.52
CA ASN A 35 -31.64 -7.28 3.80
C ASN A 35 -32.36 -8.28 4.74
N GLY A 36 -31.63 -9.27 5.28
CA GLY A 36 -32.18 -10.31 6.16
C GLY A 36 -32.89 -11.46 5.45
N VAL A 37 -32.89 -11.52 4.11
CA VAL A 37 -33.53 -12.59 3.33
C VAL A 37 -32.57 -13.12 2.26
N GLY A 38 -32.30 -14.43 2.29
CA GLY A 38 -31.37 -15.07 1.37
C GLY A 38 -29.91 -14.74 1.67
N GLU A 39 -29.04 -15.02 0.70
CA GLU A 39 -27.60 -14.75 0.85
C GLU A 39 -27.30 -13.26 0.68
N PRO A 40 -26.38 -12.69 1.49
CA PRO A 40 -26.01 -11.30 1.39
C PRO A 40 -25.26 -11.02 0.08
N ALA A 41 -25.45 -9.81 -0.46
CA ALA A 41 -24.66 -9.35 -1.59
C ALA A 41 -23.24 -9.01 -1.12
N ILE A 42 -22.22 -9.50 -1.83
CA ILE A 42 -20.81 -9.26 -1.51
C ILE A 42 -20.11 -8.64 -2.71
N GLN A 43 -19.46 -7.49 -2.51
CA GLN A 43 -18.68 -6.81 -3.53
C GLN A 43 -17.24 -6.59 -3.06
N SER A 44 -16.28 -6.85 -3.94
CA SER A 44 -14.86 -6.60 -3.71
C SER A 44 -14.46 -5.20 -4.15
N ILE A 45 -13.60 -4.57 -3.35
CA ILE A 45 -12.97 -3.27 -3.61
C ILE A 45 -11.46 -3.46 -3.50
N ASN A 46 -10.73 -3.12 -4.56
CA ASN A 46 -9.28 -3.20 -4.54
C ASN A 46 -8.66 -1.82 -4.26
N LEU A 47 -8.06 -1.67 -3.08
CA LEU A 47 -7.41 -0.44 -2.66
C LEU A 47 -5.92 -0.47 -3.00
N HIS A 48 -5.52 0.34 -3.98
CA HIS A 48 -4.12 0.60 -4.30
C HIS A 48 -3.65 1.88 -3.60
N VAL A 49 -2.63 1.76 -2.74
CA VAL A 49 -1.96 2.91 -2.11
C VAL A 49 -0.65 3.19 -2.83
N LEU A 50 -0.54 4.36 -3.46
CA LEU A 50 0.68 4.79 -4.13
C LEU A 50 1.62 5.44 -3.11
N CYS A 51 2.85 4.94 -3.00
CA CYS A 51 3.89 5.50 -2.13
C CYS A 51 5.15 5.85 -2.91
N LYS A 52 5.93 6.83 -2.41
CA LYS A 52 7.29 7.07 -2.90
C LYS A 52 8.14 5.83 -2.67
N LEU A 53 8.98 5.50 -3.64
CA LEU A 53 9.97 4.43 -3.48
C LEU A 53 10.91 4.78 -2.32
N GLN A 54 10.92 3.95 -1.27
CA GLN A 54 11.81 4.12 -0.13
C GLN A 54 12.91 3.07 -0.24
N LEU A 55 14.03 3.46 -0.85
CA LEU A 55 15.22 2.61 -0.93
C LEU A 55 15.91 2.60 0.45
N ASN A 56 15.97 1.43 1.09
CA ASN A 56 16.83 1.25 2.24
C ASN A 56 18.25 0.90 1.73
N LEU A 57 19.16 1.87 1.84
CA LEU A 57 20.55 1.74 1.41
C LEU A 57 21.46 1.20 2.51
N GLN A 58 20.95 0.60 3.59
CA GLN A 58 21.78 0.12 4.69
C GLN A 58 22.90 -0.84 4.25
N ASN A 59 22.71 -1.59 3.17
CA ASN A 59 23.71 -2.49 2.59
C ASN A 59 24.26 -2.01 1.23
N PHE A 60 24.01 -0.74 0.90
CA PHE A 60 24.32 -0.16 -0.40
C PHE A 60 24.93 1.23 -0.24
N SER A 61 26.15 1.45 -0.75
CA SER A 61 26.75 2.79 -0.79
C SER A 61 26.43 3.49 -2.11
N LEU A 62 26.01 4.77 -2.02
CA LEU A 62 25.89 5.63 -3.19
C LEU A 62 27.29 6.04 -3.65
N LEU A 63 27.64 5.67 -4.88
CA LEU A 63 28.88 6.13 -5.50
C LEU A 63 28.76 7.61 -5.91
N PRO A 64 29.88 8.34 -6.04
CA PRO A 64 29.89 9.72 -6.49
C PRO A 64 29.12 9.93 -7.80
N ALA A 65 28.42 11.05 -7.92
CA ALA A 65 27.66 11.37 -9.12
C ALA A 65 28.60 11.58 -10.32
N GLN A 66 28.31 10.93 -11.45
CA GLN A 66 29.05 11.04 -12.69
C GLN A 66 28.26 11.85 -13.71
N LYS A 67 28.92 12.78 -14.42
CA LYS A 67 28.28 13.59 -15.47
C LYS A 67 28.39 12.86 -16.81
N HIS A 68 27.25 12.59 -17.44
CA HIS A 68 27.15 12.01 -18.78
C HIS A 68 26.41 12.97 -19.70
N GLY A 69 27.12 13.61 -20.63
CA GLY A 69 26.56 14.27 -21.81
C GLY A 69 25.24 15.06 -21.62
N GLY A 70 25.03 15.72 -20.48
CA GLY A 70 23.81 16.47 -20.18
C GLY A 70 23.07 16.09 -18.89
N TYR A 71 23.37 14.95 -18.26
CA TYR A 71 22.74 14.54 -16.99
C TYR A 71 23.76 14.01 -15.97
N TYR A 72 23.37 13.98 -14.69
CA TYR A 72 24.13 13.36 -13.61
C TYR A 72 23.53 11.99 -13.26
N SER A 73 24.35 10.96 -13.16
CA SER A 73 23.94 9.62 -12.72
C SER A 73 24.67 9.23 -11.43
N ARG A 74 23.99 8.50 -10.54
CA ARG A 74 24.59 7.88 -9.35
C ARG A 74 24.42 6.38 -9.45
N ARG A 75 25.52 5.64 -9.26
CA ARG A 75 25.50 4.18 -9.16
C ARG A 75 25.37 3.78 -7.70
N ILE A 76 24.77 2.61 -7.49
CA ILE A 76 24.63 1.99 -6.17
C ILE A 76 25.60 0.80 -6.16
N SER A 77 26.49 0.73 -5.17
CA SER A 77 27.33 -0.45 -4.94
C SER A 77 26.85 -1.19 -3.69
N GLY A 78 26.55 -2.48 -3.82
CA GLY A 78 26.20 -3.34 -2.70
C GLY A 78 27.32 -4.30 -2.37
N SER A 79 27.59 -4.51 -1.08
CA SER A 79 28.31 -5.69 -0.59
C SER A 79 27.30 -6.83 -0.51
N SER A 80 27.47 -7.90 -1.30
CA SER A 80 26.71 -9.15 -1.14
C SER A 80 27.07 -9.85 0.17
#